data_AF-A0A2G4I941-F1
#
_entry.id   AF-A0A2G4I941-F1
#
_cell.length_a   1.000
_cell.length_b   1.000
_cell.length_c   1.000
_cell.angle_alpha   90.00
_cell.angle_beta   90.00
_cell.angle_gamma   90.00
#
_symmetry.space_group_name_H-M   'P 1'
#
loop_
_entity.id
_entity.type
_entity.pdbx_description
1 polymer ?
#
loop_
_entity_poly.entity_id
_entity_poly.type
_entity_poly.pdbx_seq_one_letter_code
_entity_poly.pdbx_strand_id
1 'polypeptide(L)'
;MNRALRTGLCLALLSLAFAADLSLAADKLVWGGGERVDADINGWSLPKLLEHLADATGWQVFVEPGAQLKQPVSVKFSKLASGEALGRMLGDLSFAVLPQPNAPAKLFVFRTSVGDATQRVQRREPDKPKPIADELVLLRKAGSKGSAEELAKRLGAKITARVDEFGAYRLKFADEAAARRAIAELNENSDFDVDYNYSVPRPALTEPLAASSAQLLNLKPDASAPAGQLRVGLIDVAVQKNSPYGEFLLAGVSVAGDAPPGTASPTHGTAMFETLLRGLASTQDKDAASSVRVLPVDVYGNAENTSTFNVALGIVEALNAGATVINLSLASAGDSQLLHNVIIKGAERGVLFIAAAGNEPTTLPNYPAAYPEVLAVTAGGKTGLASYANRGDFVDVAAPGSSIIYFGGKAYMVSGTSASTAFVSGLAAGMKSSTGASAAAVTSKLKEVLLVPKTNGN
;
A
#
# COMPACT_ATOMS: atom_id res chain seq x y z
N MET A 1 -36.13 -40.01 -37.51
CA MET A 1 -34.65 -40.11 -37.48
C MET A 1 -34.05 -38.73 -37.70
N ASN A 2 -33.62 -38.04 -36.65
CA ASN A 2 -32.42 -37.19 -36.69
C ASN A 2 -32.14 -36.49 -35.34
N ARG A 3 -30.95 -36.82 -34.81
CA ARG A 3 -29.96 -35.98 -34.12
C ARG A 3 -30.32 -35.23 -32.82
N ALA A 4 -29.88 -35.88 -31.74
CA ALA A 4 -29.29 -35.33 -30.53
C ALA A 4 -28.64 -33.93 -30.64
N LEU A 5 -28.90 -33.07 -29.65
CA LEU A 5 -27.95 -32.08 -29.18
C LEU A 5 -27.74 -32.30 -27.68
N ARG A 6 -26.58 -32.86 -27.34
CA ARG A 6 -25.98 -32.81 -26.00
C ARG A 6 -25.48 -31.39 -25.79
N THR A 7 -26.05 -30.66 -24.84
CA THR A 7 -25.44 -29.44 -24.29
C THR A 7 -24.25 -29.85 -23.42
N GLY A 8 -23.07 -29.81 -24.03
CA GLY A 8 -21.80 -29.96 -23.33
C GLY A 8 -21.51 -28.72 -22.51
N LEU A 9 -21.37 -28.90 -21.20
CA LEU A 9 -20.81 -27.94 -20.27
C LEU A 9 -19.31 -27.80 -20.59
N CYS A 10 -18.93 -26.76 -21.34
CA CYS A 10 -17.52 -26.42 -21.52
C CYS A 10 -17.00 -25.78 -20.22
N LEU A 11 -16.36 -26.60 -19.37
CA LEU A 11 -15.38 -26.11 -18.41
C LEU A 11 -14.22 -25.51 -19.22
N ALA A 12 -14.23 -24.19 -19.38
CA ALA A 12 -13.05 -23.48 -19.87
C ALA A 12 -11.99 -23.53 -18.76
N LEU A 13 -11.05 -24.46 -18.89
CA LEU A 13 -9.76 -24.39 -18.21
C LEU A 13 -9.10 -23.07 -18.61
N LEU A 14 -9.15 -22.07 -17.72
CA LEU A 14 -8.36 -20.84 -17.86
C LEU A 14 -6.88 -21.22 -17.83
N SER A 15 -6.30 -21.47 -19.00
CA SER A 15 -4.88 -21.33 -19.21
C SER A 15 -4.56 -19.83 -19.21
N LEU A 16 -4.18 -19.30 -18.05
CA LEU A 16 -3.54 -17.99 -17.89
C LEU A 16 -2.17 -18.03 -18.59
N ALA A 17 -2.20 -17.94 -19.91
CA ALA A 17 -1.02 -17.77 -20.75
C ALA A 17 -1.36 -16.67 -21.74
N PHE A 18 -1.02 -15.44 -21.36
CA PHE A 18 -0.62 -14.28 -22.17
C PHE A 18 -0.86 -12.99 -21.37
N ALA A 19 -0.20 -12.87 -20.22
CA ALA A 19 0.34 -11.58 -19.87
C ALA A 19 1.57 -11.41 -20.77
N ALA A 20 1.48 -10.56 -21.80
CA ALA A 20 2.67 -10.04 -22.42
C ALA A 20 3.40 -9.26 -21.31
N ASP A 21 4.40 -9.91 -20.71
CA ASP A 21 5.26 -9.39 -19.67
C ASP A 21 5.99 -8.16 -20.21
N LEU A 22 5.37 -6.99 -20.11
CA LEU A 22 6.09 -5.73 -19.88
C LEU A 22 6.41 -5.63 -18.39
N SER A 23 7.02 -6.69 -17.85
CA SER A 23 7.87 -6.60 -16.66
C SER A 23 9.12 -5.85 -17.11
N LEU A 24 9.06 -4.53 -17.18
CA LEU A 24 10.26 -3.75 -16.93
C LEU A 24 10.63 -4.07 -15.49
N ALA A 25 11.73 -4.81 -15.32
CA ALA A 25 12.17 -5.28 -14.01
C ALA A 25 12.16 -4.08 -13.06
N ALA A 26 11.41 -4.18 -11.96
CA ALA A 26 11.53 -3.23 -10.87
C ALA A 26 13.01 -3.16 -10.47
N ASP A 27 13.49 -1.97 -10.10
CA ASP A 27 14.88 -1.81 -9.70
C ASP A 27 15.21 -2.84 -8.61
N LYS A 28 16.20 -3.67 -8.86
CA LYS A 28 16.55 -4.81 -8.04
C LYS A 28 17.93 -4.60 -7.45
N LEU A 29 18.06 -4.78 -6.15
CA LEU A 29 19.33 -4.96 -5.47
C LEU A 29 19.19 -6.15 -4.52
N VAL A 30 19.89 -7.24 -4.81
CA VAL A 30 19.88 -8.45 -3.97
C VAL A 30 21.29 -8.73 -3.51
N TRP A 31 21.44 -8.88 -2.19
CA TRP A 31 22.71 -9.12 -1.53
C TRP A 31 22.75 -10.55 -0.99
N GLY A 32 23.37 -11.46 -1.74
CA GLY A 32 23.46 -12.88 -1.38
C GLY A 32 24.56 -13.14 -0.35
N GLY A 33 24.22 -13.08 0.94
CA GLY A 33 25.06 -13.59 2.04
C GLY A 33 26.46 -12.98 2.17
N GLY A 34 26.74 -11.85 1.51
CA GLY A 34 28.02 -11.13 1.59
C GLY A 34 28.98 -11.35 0.40
N GLU A 35 28.77 -12.37 -0.44
CA GLU A 35 29.74 -12.75 -1.48
C GLU A 35 29.30 -12.39 -2.90
N ARG A 36 28.00 -12.43 -3.20
CA ARG A 36 27.48 -12.19 -4.55
C ARG A 36 26.30 -11.25 -4.56
N VAL A 37 26.36 -10.28 -5.47
CA VAL A 37 25.38 -9.19 -5.60
C VAL A 37 24.77 -9.22 -6.99
N ASP A 38 23.44 -9.13 -7.05
CA ASP A 38 22.68 -8.90 -8.26
C ASP A 38 22.07 -7.49 -8.20
N ALA A 39 22.27 -6.69 -9.25
CA ALA A 39 21.68 -5.37 -9.35
C ALA A 39 21.12 -5.11 -10.75
N ASP A 40 19.93 -4.52 -10.82
CA ASP A 40 19.33 -3.95 -12.02
C ASP A 40 18.70 -2.64 -11.55
N ILE A 41 19.46 -1.55 -11.56
CA ILE A 41 19.11 -0.25 -10.98
C ILE A 41 19.08 0.77 -12.10
N ASN A 42 18.04 1.59 -12.15
CA ASN A 42 17.92 2.67 -13.11
C ASN A 42 17.67 4.02 -12.41
N GLY A 43 18.67 4.90 -12.43
CA GLY A 43 18.53 6.30 -12.04
C GLY A 43 18.43 6.56 -10.54
N TRP A 44 19.01 5.71 -9.67
CA TRP A 44 18.95 5.96 -8.23
C TRP A 44 19.83 7.13 -7.77
N SER A 45 19.34 7.91 -6.81
CA SER A 45 20.17 8.88 -6.10
C SER A 45 21.10 8.17 -5.11
N LEU A 46 22.16 8.86 -4.68
CA LEU A 46 23.08 8.32 -3.65
C LEU A 46 22.35 7.98 -2.34
N PRO A 47 21.49 8.87 -1.76
CA PRO A 47 20.77 8.52 -0.54
C PRO A 47 19.91 7.25 -0.71
N LYS A 48 19.18 7.15 -1.82
CA LYS A 48 18.35 5.97 -2.13
C LYS A 48 19.20 4.70 -2.19
N LEU A 49 20.35 4.73 -2.89
CA LEU A 49 21.26 3.58 -2.95
C LEU A 49 21.76 3.17 -1.57
N LEU A 50 22.23 4.13 -0.76
CA LEU A 50 22.80 3.83 0.55
C LEU A 50 21.77 3.30 1.54
N GLU A 51 20.53 3.79 1.49
CA GLU A 51 19.42 3.24 2.27
C GLU A 51 19.15 1.78 1.88
N HIS A 52 19.04 1.49 0.57
CA HIS A 52 18.80 0.12 0.10
C HIS A 52 19.97 -0.81 0.41
N LEU A 53 21.22 -0.31 0.40
CA LEU A 53 22.38 -1.08 0.84
C LEU A 53 22.31 -1.38 2.34
N ALA A 54 21.94 -0.40 3.18
CA ALA A 54 21.77 -0.62 4.62
C ALA A 54 20.69 -1.67 4.90
N ASP A 55 19.59 -1.64 4.15
CA ASP A 55 18.50 -2.60 4.30
C ASP A 55 18.91 -4.00 3.85
N ALA A 56 19.49 -4.13 2.64
CA ALA A 56 19.86 -5.41 2.05
C ALA A 56 21.01 -6.12 2.78
N THR A 57 21.91 -5.37 3.42
CA THR A 57 23.11 -5.92 4.09
C THR A 57 23.01 -5.95 5.62
N GLY A 58 22.13 -5.12 6.19
CA GLY A 58 22.11 -4.82 7.62
C GLY A 58 23.28 -3.98 8.13
N TRP A 59 24.14 -3.47 7.25
CA TRP A 59 25.29 -2.68 7.63
C TRP A 59 24.90 -1.32 8.23
N GLN A 60 25.78 -0.80 9.09
CA GLN A 60 25.73 0.59 9.50
C GLN A 60 26.40 1.44 8.42
N VAL A 61 25.61 2.14 7.61
CA VAL A 61 26.12 2.95 6.51
C VAL A 61 26.34 4.39 6.96
N PHE A 62 27.49 4.95 6.62
CA PHE A 62 27.88 6.33 6.88
C PHE A 62 28.33 6.98 5.57
N VAL A 63 27.96 8.25 5.38
CA VAL A 63 28.28 9.03 4.20
C VAL A 63 28.90 10.37 4.61
N GLU A 64 29.82 10.88 3.80
CA GLU A 64 30.36 12.23 3.96
C GLU A 64 29.25 13.27 3.72
N PRO A 65 29.02 14.22 4.64
CA PRO A 65 27.98 15.25 4.47
C PRO A 65 28.16 16.01 3.15
N GLY A 66 27.08 16.08 2.36
CA GLY A 66 27.10 16.76 1.06
C GLY A 66 27.72 15.93 -0.08
N ALA A 67 28.17 14.69 0.18
CA ALA A 67 28.57 13.79 -0.89
C ALA A 67 27.39 13.49 -1.82
N GLN A 68 27.66 13.61 -3.12
CA GLN A 68 26.71 13.32 -4.18
C GLN A 68 27.44 12.59 -5.30
N LEU A 69 26.71 11.75 -6.02
CA LEU A 69 27.19 11.16 -7.26
C LEU A 69 27.09 12.19 -8.38
N LYS A 70 28.04 12.17 -9.32
CA LYS A 70 28.00 13.03 -10.50
C LYS A 70 26.84 12.72 -11.43
N GLN A 71 26.34 11.49 -11.40
CA GLN A 71 25.21 10.99 -12.17
C GLN A 71 24.39 10.03 -11.30
N PRO A 72 23.08 9.91 -11.54
CA PRO A 72 22.27 8.85 -10.93
C PRO A 72 22.84 7.46 -11.22
N VAL A 73 22.69 6.54 -10.27
CA VAL A 73 23.17 5.15 -10.37
C VAL A 73 22.29 4.41 -11.37
N SER A 74 22.87 4.01 -12.50
CA SER A 74 22.24 3.09 -13.45
C SER A 74 23.19 1.93 -13.73
N VAL A 75 22.91 0.76 -13.14
CA VAL A 75 23.78 -0.42 -13.22
C VAL A 75 22.98 -1.68 -13.46
N LYS A 76 23.53 -2.60 -14.23
CA LYS A 76 22.97 -3.94 -14.42
C LYS A 76 24.08 -4.98 -14.38
N PHE A 77 24.05 -5.86 -13.38
CA PHE A 77 24.99 -6.96 -13.23
C PHE A 77 24.39 -8.10 -12.40
N SER A 78 24.95 -9.29 -12.56
CA SER A 78 24.53 -10.47 -11.80
C SER A 78 25.74 -11.20 -11.21
N LYS A 79 25.57 -11.74 -10.00
CA LYS A 79 26.56 -12.55 -9.27
C LYS A 79 27.93 -11.87 -9.12
N LEU A 80 27.95 -10.55 -9.01
CA LEU A 80 29.19 -9.78 -8.90
C LEU A 80 29.72 -9.83 -7.47
N ALA A 81 31.04 -9.85 -7.30
CA ALA A 81 31.64 -9.77 -5.97
C ALA A 81 31.25 -8.46 -5.28
N SER A 82 30.99 -8.50 -3.96
CA SER A 82 30.46 -7.37 -3.20
C SER A 82 31.28 -6.08 -3.32
N GLY A 83 32.61 -6.18 -3.27
CA GLY A 83 33.49 -5.01 -3.46
C GLY A 83 33.41 -4.41 -4.86
N GLU A 84 33.36 -5.25 -5.90
CA GLU A 84 33.23 -4.78 -7.28
C GLU A 84 31.84 -4.19 -7.55
N ALA A 85 30.80 -4.80 -6.97
CA ALA A 85 29.43 -4.29 -7.01
C ALA A 85 29.33 -2.89 -6.38
N LEU A 86 29.91 -2.67 -5.20
CA LEU A 86 29.97 -1.35 -4.56
C LEU A 86 30.71 -0.35 -5.43
N GLY A 87 31.85 -0.72 -6.01
CA GLY A 87 32.60 0.15 -6.91
C GLY A 87 31.78 0.60 -8.12
N ARG A 88 31.01 -0.31 -8.74
CA ARG A 88 30.13 0.03 -9.87
C ARG A 88 28.95 0.91 -9.46
N MET A 89 28.38 0.70 -8.27
CA MET A 89 27.22 1.44 -7.77
C MET A 89 27.58 2.83 -7.24
N LEU A 90 28.72 2.96 -6.55
CA LEU A 90 29.17 4.21 -5.93
C LEU A 90 30.00 5.09 -6.86
N GLY A 91 30.35 4.58 -8.05
CA GLY A 91 30.95 5.36 -9.12
C GLY A 91 32.25 6.05 -8.70
N ASP A 92 32.20 7.38 -8.58
CA ASP A 92 33.37 8.21 -8.25
C ASP A 92 33.60 8.40 -6.75
N LEU A 93 32.75 7.81 -5.90
CA LEU A 93 32.92 7.84 -4.44
C LEU A 93 33.76 6.67 -3.96
N SER A 94 34.65 6.95 -3.01
CA SER A 94 35.41 5.94 -2.29
C SER A 94 34.54 5.29 -1.22
N PHE A 95 34.85 4.04 -0.89
CA PHE A 95 34.16 3.33 0.17
C PHE A 95 35.09 2.42 0.97
N ALA A 96 34.71 2.16 2.21
CA ALA A 96 35.39 1.21 3.09
C ALA A 96 34.35 0.38 3.84
N VAL A 97 34.46 -0.95 3.77
CA VAL A 97 33.66 -1.89 4.56
C VAL A 97 34.50 -2.39 5.72
N LEU A 98 34.03 -2.18 6.95
CA LEU A 98 34.69 -2.60 8.17
C LEU A 98 33.85 -3.68 8.88
N PRO A 99 34.28 -4.95 8.84
CA PRO A 99 33.65 -6.02 9.62
C PRO A 99 33.68 -5.70 11.13
N GLN A 100 32.68 -6.16 11.88
CA GLN A 100 32.63 -6.00 13.33
C GLN A 100 32.46 -7.39 13.98
N PRO A 101 33.23 -7.75 15.02
CA PRO A 101 33.17 -9.09 15.62
C PRO A 101 31.80 -9.48 16.21
N ASN A 102 31.02 -8.51 16.69
CA ASN A 102 29.73 -8.73 17.38
C ASN A 102 28.67 -7.67 17.00
N ALA A 103 28.78 -7.06 15.82
CA ALA A 103 27.85 -6.06 15.34
C ALA A 103 27.75 -6.13 13.81
N PRO A 104 26.75 -5.49 13.18
CA PRO A 104 26.74 -5.37 11.74
C PRO A 104 27.97 -4.61 11.24
N ALA A 105 28.48 -4.98 10.07
CA ALA A 105 29.61 -4.28 9.47
C ALA A 105 29.29 -2.80 9.22
N LYS A 106 30.32 -1.95 9.19
CA LYS A 106 30.17 -0.53 8.85
C LYS A 106 30.58 -0.31 7.41
N LEU A 107 29.78 0.42 6.65
CA LEU A 107 30.14 0.92 5.33
C LEU A 107 30.32 2.43 5.43
N PHE A 108 31.50 2.92 5.08
CA PHE A 108 31.80 4.34 4.97
C PHE A 108 31.87 4.70 3.49
N VAL A 109 31.17 5.75 3.08
CA VAL A 109 31.17 6.28 1.71
C VAL A 109 31.60 7.73 1.74
N PHE A 110 32.66 8.07 1.01
CA PHE A 110 33.33 9.36 1.11
C PHE A 110 33.97 9.76 -0.21
N ARG A 111 34.19 11.06 -0.37
CA ARG A 111 34.93 11.65 -1.48
C ARG A 111 36.33 12.07 -1.03
N THR A 112 36.47 12.62 0.17
CA THR A 112 37.76 13.12 0.69
C THR A 112 38.47 12.07 1.54
N SER A 113 37.89 11.69 2.67
CA SER A 113 38.50 10.75 3.59
C SER A 113 37.45 9.93 4.34
N VAL A 114 37.84 8.74 4.78
CA VAL A 114 36.97 7.86 5.58
C VAL A 114 36.50 8.52 6.88
N GLY A 115 37.31 9.44 7.44
CA GLY A 115 36.98 10.18 8.65
C GLY A 115 35.85 11.21 8.46
N ASP A 116 35.62 11.64 7.21
CA ASP A 116 34.59 12.62 6.89
C ASP A 116 33.21 11.99 6.70
N ALA A 117 33.15 10.66 6.51
CA ALA A 117 31.92 9.87 6.48
C ALA A 117 31.26 9.78 7.87
N THR A 118 30.69 10.90 8.30
CA THR A 118 30.15 11.12 9.64
C THR A 118 28.63 11.07 9.67
N GLN A 119 27.96 11.31 8.54
CA GLN A 119 26.50 11.27 8.46
C GLN A 119 26.04 9.83 8.36
N ARG A 120 25.43 9.32 9.42
CA ARG A 120 24.82 7.98 9.40
C ARG A 120 23.60 7.98 8.49
N VAL A 121 23.58 7.07 7.53
CA VAL A 121 22.38 6.74 6.74
C VAL A 121 21.47 5.96 7.67
N GLN A 122 20.28 6.50 7.93
CA GLN A 122 19.31 5.82 8.77
C GLN A 122 18.79 4.61 7.99
N ARG A 123 18.98 3.43 8.58
CA ARG A 123 18.17 2.27 8.20
C ARG A 123 16.71 2.66 8.43
N ARG A 124 15.82 2.26 7.53
CA ARG A 124 14.39 2.39 7.80
C ARG A 124 14.07 1.36 8.89
N GLU A 125 14.14 1.78 10.15
CA GLU A 125 13.62 0.98 11.26
C GLU A 125 12.15 0.68 10.95
N PRO A 126 11.65 -0.53 11.24
CA PRO A 126 10.24 -0.82 11.09
C PRO A 126 9.43 0.24 11.82
N ASP A 127 8.41 0.77 11.15
CA ASP A 127 7.54 1.77 11.76
C ASP A 127 6.99 1.22 13.07
N LYS A 128 7.06 2.03 14.12
CA LYS A 128 6.41 1.72 15.39
C LYS A 128 5.00 2.27 15.38
N PRO A 129 4.04 1.64 16.09
CA PRO A 129 2.74 2.23 16.31
C PRO A 129 2.92 3.66 16.83
N LYS A 130 2.37 4.66 16.13
CA LYS A 130 2.47 6.08 16.48
C LYS A 130 1.10 6.63 16.83
N PRO A 131 0.65 6.50 18.10
CA PRO A 131 -0.56 7.16 18.55
C PRO A 131 -0.49 8.67 18.32
N ILE A 132 -1.61 9.27 17.96
CA ILE A 132 -1.78 10.73 17.95
C ILE A 132 -1.91 11.15 19.41
N ALA A 133 -0.89 11.82 19.91
CA ALA A 133 -0.61 11.96 21.35
C ALA A 133 -1.76 12.59 22.16
N ASP A 134 -2.51 13.51 21.57
CA ASP A 134 -3.61 14.26 22.18
C ASP A 134 -5.00 13.79 21.72
N GLU A 135 -5.09 12.57 21.18
CA GLU A 135 -6.34 11.98 20.72
C GLU A 135 -6.56 10.56 21.23
N LEU A 136 -7.84 10.25 21.50
CA LEU A 136 -8.31 8.90 21.80
C LEU A 136 -9.60 8.64 21.01
N VAL A 137 -9.94 7.38 20.85
CA VAL A 137 -11.23 6.95 20.29
C VAL A 137 -12.03 6.28 21.39
N LEU A 138 -13.25 6.77 21.65
CA LEU A 138 -14.21 6.06 22.49
C LEU A 138 -15.03 5.12 21.64
N LEU A 139 -15.18 3.88 22.10
CA LEU A 139 -16.02 2.87 21.49
C LEU A 139 -17.15 2.51 22.45
N ARG A 140 -18.39 2.75 22.04
CA ARG A 140 -19.56 2.41 22.85
C ARG A 140 -19.71 0.89 22.95
N LYS A 141 -19.82 0.37 24.18
CA LYS A 141 -20.13 -1.03 24.44
C LYS A 141 -21.58 -1.35 24.03
N ALA A 142 -21.79 -2.59 23.58
CA ALA A 142 -23.11 -3.02 23.14
C ALA A 142 -24.14 -2.92 24.29
N GLY A 143 -25.28 -2.27 24.03
CA GLY A 143 -26.36 -2.07 25.01
C GLY A 143 -26.16 -0.89 25.98
N SER A 144 -25.00 -0.25 25.96
CA SER A 144 -24.67 0.88 26.84
C SER A 144 -25.39 2.17 26.45
N LYS A 145 -25.90 2.89 27.45
CA LYS A 145 -26.68 4.13 27.28
C LYS A 145 -25.95 5.39 27.72
N GLY A 146 -24.71 5.27 28.23
CA GLY A 146 -23.91 6.43 28.65
C GLY A 146 -23.77 7.49 27.54
N SER A 147 -23.78 8.77 27.91
CA SER A 147 -23.55 9.86 26.95
C SER A 147 -22.06 10.04 26.70
N ALA A 148 -21.66 9.98 25.43
CA ALA A 148 -20.27 10.24 25.03
C ALA A 148 -19.93 11.73 25.26
N GLU A 149 -20.91 12.62 25.11
CA GLU A 149 -20.77 14.06 25.33
C GLU A 149 -20.50 14.39 26.80
N GLU A 150 -21.25 13.78 27.72
CA GLU A 150 -21.05 13.95 29.16
C GLU A 150 -19.68 13.40 29.59
N LEU A 151 -19.32 12.21 29.10
CA LEU A 151 -18.02 11.61 29.37
C LEU A 151 -16.88 12.48 28.82
N ALA A 152 -16.96 12.92 27.56
CA ALA A 152 -15.95 13.79 26.96
C ALA A 152 -15.80 15.10 27.74
N LYS A 153 -16.91 15.73 28.14
CA LYS A 153 -16.90 16.94 28.97
C LYS A 153 -16.22 16.71 30.32
N ARG A 154 -16.52 15.59 30.99
CA ARG A 154 -15.89 15.21 32.27
C ARG A 154 -14.39 15.00 32.14
N LEU A 155 -13.95 14.39 31.04
CA LEU A 155 -12.55 14.14 30.72
C LEU A 155 -11.80 15.39 30.23
N GLY A 156 -12.49 16.52 30.02
CA GLY A 156 -11.90 17.73 29.45
C GLY A 156 -11.54 17.60 27.96
N ALA A 157 -12.21 16.69 27.24
CA ALA A 157 -12.03 16.45 25.82
C ALA A 157 -13.15 17.08 24.97
N LYS A 158 -12.85 17.32 23.70
CA LYS A 158 -13.85 17.70 22.68
C LYS A 158 -14.06 16.52 21.73
N ILE A 159 -15.32 16.19 21.44
CA ILE A 159 -15.62 15.25 20.35
C ILE A 159 -15.45 16.00 19.03
N THR A 160 -14.54 15.55 18.17
CA THR A 160 -14.24 16.19 16.88
C THR A 160 -14.84 15.46 15.68
N ALA A 161 -15.10 14.17 15.80
CA ALA A 161 -15.72 13.35 14.76
C ALA A 161 -16.42 12.13 15.37
N ARG A 162 -17.30 11.48 14.59
CA ARG A 162 -18.09 10.31 15.00
C ARG A 162 -18.21 9.32 13.86
N VAL A 163 -18.34 8.04 14.23
CA VAL A 163 -18.82 6.97 13.36
C VAL A 163 -20.01 6.33 14.07
N ASP A 164 -21.20 6.89 13.85
CA ASP A 164 -22.38 6.56 14.66
C ASP A 164 -22.80 5.09 14.52
N GLU A 165 -22.66 4.48 13.33
CA GLU A 165 -22.92 3.04 13.10
C GLU A 165 -22.09 2.12 14.01
N PHE A 166 -20.90 2.58 14.42
CA PHE A 166 -19.97 1.85 15.28
C PHE A 166 -19.92 2.40 16.70
N GLY A 167 -20.78 3.38 17.04
CA GLY A 167 -20.76 4.05 18.34
C GLY A 167 -19.38 4.62 18.69
N ALA A 168 -18.64 5.09 17.69
CA ALA A 168 -17.27 5.54 17.86
C ALA A 168 -17.16 7.07 17.87
N TYR A 169 -16.38 7.62 18.79
CA TYR A 169 -16.22 9.06 18.97
C TYR A 169 -14.74 9.43 19.06
N ARG A 170 -14.29 10.32 18.17
CA ARG A 170 -12.93 10.87 18.20
C ARG A 170 -12.85 11.97 19.24
N LEU A 171 -12.04 11.77 20.25
CA LEU A 171 -11.76 12.76 21.30
C LEU A 171 -10.47 13.51 21.00
N LYS A 172 -10.52 14.84 21.17
CA LYS A 172 -9.37 15.73 21.17
C LYS A 172 -9.17 16.33 22.55
N PHE A 173 -7.98 16.14 23.10
CA PHE A 173 -7.55 16.69 24.38
C PHE A 173 -6.75 17.97 24.19
N ALA A 174 -6.52 18.71 25.28
CA ALA A 174 -5.68 19.91 25.25
C ALA A 174 -4.20 19.58 24.98
N ASP A 175 -3.72 18.45 25.50
CA ASP A 175 -2.36 17.96 25.34
C ASP A 175 -2.29 16.44 25.59
N GLU A 176 -1.12 15.87 25.36
CA GLU A 176 -0.83 14.45 25.59
C GLU A 176 -0.99 14.03 27.06
N ALA A 177 -0.67 14.91 28.01
CA ALA A 177 -0.78 14.59 29.43
C ALA A 177 -2.25 14.44 29.86
N ALA A 178 -3.14 15.25 29.31
CA ALA A 178 -4.58 15.14 29.50
C ALA A 178 -5.13 13.85 28.90
N ALA A 179 -4.73 13.50 27.68
CA ALA A 179 -5.11 12.22 27.07
C ALA A 179 -4.63 11.03 27.92
N ARG A 180 -3.37 11.03 28.37
CA ARG A 180 -2.83 9.97 29.24
C ARG A 180 -3.58 9.81 30.56
N ARG A 181 -3.99 10.92 31.21
CA ARG A 181 -4.80 10.86 32.44
C ARG A 181 -6.19 10.27 32.17
N ALA A 182 -6.80 10.59 31.04
CA ALA A 182 -8.12 10.10 30.67
C ALA A 182 -8.18 8.58 30.49
N ILE A 183 -7.08 7.95 30.02
CA ILE A 183 -7.01 6.50 29.81
C ILE A 183 -7.33 5.71 31.09
N ALA A 184 -6.82 6.15 32.25
CA ALA A 184 -7.07 5.45 33.52
C ALA A 184 -8.58 5.41 33.86
N GLU A 185 -9.27 6.54 33.70
CA GLU A 185 -10.71 6.64 33.93
C GLU A 185 -11.53 5.86 32.89
N LEU A 186 -11.07 5.85 31.64
CA LEU A 186 -11.74 5.14 30.55
C LEU A 186 -11.62 3.62 30.67
N ASN A 187 -10.49 3.11 31.17
CA ASN A 187 -10.30 1.67 31.38
C ASN A 187 -11.25 1.08 32.42
N GLU A 188 -11.75 1.91 33.35
CA GLU A 188 -12.73 1.51 34.36
C GLU A 188 -14.18 1.81 33.94
N ASN A 189 -14.39 2.35 32.74
CA ASN A 189 -15.71 2.78 32.28
C ASN A 189 -16.60 1.59 31.88
N SER A 190 -17.84 1.58 32.38
CA SER A 190 -18.82 0.52 32.08
C SER A 190 -19.51 0.66 30.73
N ASP A 191 -19.59 1.88 30.18
CA ASP A 191 -20.34 2.18 28.96
C ASP A 191 -19.47 2.22 27.69
N PHE A 192 -18.18 2.52 27.83
CA PHE A 192 -17.25 2.74 26.72
C PHE A 192 -15.94 1.98 26.93
N ASP A 193 -15.35 1.53 25.82
CA ASP A 193 -13.94 1.16 25.72
C ASP A 193 -13.14 2.33 25.13
N VAL A 194 -11.82 2.29 25.34
CA VAL A 194 -10.87 3.24 24.77
C VAL A 194 -9.95 2.56 23.77
N ASP A 195 -9.77 3.20 22.61
CA ASP A 195 -8.84 2.82 21.57
C ASP A 195 -7.88 4.00 21.29
N TYR A 196 -6.69 3.70 20.81
CA TYR A 196 -5.75 4.71 20.34
C TYR A 196 -6.08 5.10 18.89
N ASN A 197 -5.96 6.38 18.57
CA ASN A 197 -5.97 6.83 17.18
C ASN A 197 -4.53 6.86 16.66
N TYR A 198 -4.21 6.08 15.64
CA TYR A 198 -2.83 6.01 15.13
C TYR A 198 -2.67 6.86 13.88
N SER A 199 -1.49 7.48 13.74
CA SER A 199 -1.10 8.19 12.52
C SER A 199 -0.81 7.20 11.40
N VAL A 200 -1.40 7.44 10.23
CA VAL A 200 -1.13 6.68 9.02
C VAL A 200 -0.41 7.61 8.03
N PRO A 201 0.83 7.30 7.64
CA PRO A 201 1.61 8.18 6.78
C PRO A 201 0.98 8.36 5.40
N ARG A 202 1.15 9.54 4.81
CA ARG A 202 0.80 9.76 3.40
C ARG A 202 1.74 8.91 2.52
N PRO A 203 1.19 8.10 1.60
CA PRO A 203 2.02 7.32 0.70
C PRO A 203 2.91 8.20 -0.18
N ALA A 204 4.07 7.68 -0.56
CA ALA A 204 5.05 8.40 -1.37
C ALA A 204 4.49 8.77 -2.76
N LEU A 205 5.02 9.86 -3.32
CA LEU A 205 4.66 10.37 -4.64
C LEU A 205 5.23 9.51 -5.77
N THR A 206 4.60 9.59 -6.94
CA THR A 206 5.05 8.91 -8.16
C THR A 206 6.26 9.60 -8.79
N GLU A 207 7.14 8.83 -9.42
CA GLU A 207 8.30 9.35 -10.13
C GLU A 207 8.03 9.43 -11.65
N PRO A 208 8.44 10.52 -12.34
CA PRO A 208 8.29 10.64 -13.78
C PRO A 208 9.20 9.67 -14.54
N LEU A 209 8.71 9.07 -15.62
CA LEU A 209 9.54 8.26 -16.52
C LEU A 209 10.08 9.11 -17.68
N ALA A 210 11.41 9.12 -17.85
CA ALA A 210 12.03 9.72 -19.02
C ALA A 210 11.77 8.82 -20.24
N ALA A 211 10.79 9.23 -21.06
CA ALA A 211 10.40 8.62 -22.34
C ALA A 211 10.05 7.12 -22.26
N SER A 212 8.76 6.81 -22.08
CA SER A 212 8.22 5.46 -22.32
C SER A 212 7.08 5.52 -23.33
N SER A 213 7.05 4.60 -24.28
CA SER A 213 5.89 4.29 -25.13
C SER A 213 4.95 3.35 -24.36
N ALA A 214 4.42 3.81 -23.24
CA ALA A 214 3.42 3.05 -22.49
C ALA A 214 2.11 3.03 -23.28
N GLN A 215 1.57 1.83 -23.52
CA GLN A 215 0.28 1.67 -24.18
C GLN A 215 -0.85 2.03 -23.19
N LEU A 216 -1.78 2.85 -23.66
CA LEU A 216 -3.04 3.08 -22.96
C LEU A 216 -3.83 1.77 -22.90
N LEU A 217 -4.58 1.59 -21.80
CA LEU A 217 -5.48 0.46 -21.66
C LEU A 217 -6.62 0.61 -22.65
N ASN A 218 -6.91 -0.47 -23.36
CA ASN A 218 -8.13 -0.59 -24.14
C ASN A 218 -9.25 -1.12 -23.25
N LEU A 219 -9.76 -0.25 -22.36
CA LEU A 219 -10.79 -0.57 -21.38
C LEU A 219 -11.82 0.57 -21.36
N LYS A 220 -13.11 0.24 -21.43
CA LYS A 220 -14.21 1.23 -21.42
C LYS A 220 -15.29 0.86 -20.41
N PRO A 221 -15.91 1.83 -19.74
CA PRO A 221 -17.02 1.53 -18.85
C PRO A 221 -18.25 1.14 -19.67
N ASP A 222 -18.99 0.14 -19.18
CA ASP A 222 -20.32 -0.18 -19.70
C ASP A 222 -21.31 0.89 -19.19
N ALA A 223 -21.74 1.76 -20.11
CA ALA A 223 -22.71 2.82 -19.83
C ALA A 223 -24.13 2.29 -19.60
N SER A 224 -24.41 1.04 -20.00
CA SER A 224 -25.72 0.40 -19.87
C SER A 224 -25.89 -0.40 -18.57
N ALA A 225 -24.81 -0.56 -17.79
CA ALA A 225 -24.83 -1.34 -16.56
C ALA A 225 -25.82 -0.74 -15.53
N PRO A 226 -26.77 -1.52 -14.97
CA PRO A 226 -27.80 -1.03 -14.07
C PRO A 226 -27.28 -0.38 -12.78
N ALA A 227 -28.15 0.34 -12.08
CA ALA A 227 -27.93 0.72 -10.68
C ALA A 227 -27.71 -0.56 -9.83
N GLY A 228 -26.47 -0.79 -9.42
CA GLY A 228 -25.99 -2.09 -8.90
C GLY A 228 -24.60 -2.52 -9.41
N GLN A 229 -23.97 -1.68 -10.24
CA GLN A 229 -22.57 -1.80 -10.67
C GLN A 229 -21.62 -2.21 -9.53
N LEU A 230 -20.68 -3.11 -9.82
CA LEU A 230 -19.64 -3.48 -8.87
C LEU A 230 -18.79 -2.24 -8.55
N ARG A 231 -18.84 -1.81 -7.30
CA ARG A 231 -18.09 -0.65 -6.81
C ARG A 231 -16.84 -1.11 -6.07
N VAL A 232 -15.70 -0.55 -6.45
CA VAL A 232 -14.46 -0.63 -5.69
C VAL A 232 -14.27 0.66 -4.91
N GLY A 233 -14.23 0.58 -3.58
CA GLY A 233 -13.85 1.71 -2.73
C GLY A 233 -12.33 1.86 -2.75
N LEU A 234 -11.81 2.97 -3.26
CA LEU A 234 -10.39 3.29 -3.25
C LEU A 234 -10.11 4.28 -2.12
N ILE A 235 -9.67 3.76 -0.98
CA ILE A 235 -9.38 4.53 0.23
C ILE A 235 -7.92 5.01 0.15
N ASP A 236 -7.71 6.27 -0.18
CA ASP A 236 -6.38 6.82 -0.49
C ASP A 236 -6.37 8.36 -0.33
N VAL A 237 -5.38 9.05 -0.90
CA VAL A 237 -5.46 10.49 -1.18
C VAL A 237 -6.41 10.76 -2.35
N ALA A 238 -6.83 12.02 -2.53
CA ALA A 238 -7.71 12.42 -3.63
C ALA A 238 -7.24 11.95 -5.03
N VAL A 239 -8.19 11.46 -5.83
CA VAL A 239 -7.99 11.05 -7.23
C VAL A 239 -8.29 12.21 -8.18
N GLN A 240 -7.41 12.44 -9.14
CA GLN A 240 -7.58 13.50 -10.14
C GLN A 240 -8.41 13.03 -11.33
N LYS A 241 -9.37 13.86 -11.75
CA LYS A 241 -10.31 13.55 -12.85
C LYS A 241 -9.69 13.58 -14.24
N ASN A 242 -8.51 14.16 -14.41
CA ASN A 242 -7.81 14.28 -15.70
C ASN A 242 -7.05 13.00 -16.10
N SER A 243 -7.25 11.89 -15.38
CA SER A 243 -6.87 10.57 -15.87
C SER A 243 -7.62 10.24 -17.17
N PRO A 244 -6.98 9.59 -18.17
CA PRO A 244 -7.66 9.15 -19.39
C PRO A 244 -8.82 8.17 -19.12
N TYR A 245 -8.92 7.61 -17.91
CA TYR A 245 -9.97 6.67 -17.52
C TYR A 245 -11.01 7.29 -16.57
N GLY A 246 -11.11 8.62 -16.51
CA GLY A 246 -11.98 9.32 -15.56
C GLY A 246 -13.46 8.89 -15.59
N GLU A 247 -13.95 8.30 -16.69
CA GLU A 247 -15.31 7.75 -16.80
C GLU A 247 -15.59 6.55 -15.88
N PHE A 248 -14.55 5.89 -15.35
CA PHE A 248 -14.69 4.84 -14.33
C PHE A 248 -14.91 5.39 -12.92
N LEU A 249 -14.64 6.69 -12.69
CA LEU A 249 -14.75 7.31 -11.38
C LEU A 249 -16.20 7.69 -11.06
N LEU A 250 -16.64 7.32 -9.86
CA LEU A 250 -17.82 7.90 -9.24
C LEU A 250 -17.49 9.26 -8.62
N ALA A 251 -18.53 9.97 -8.17
CA ALA A 251 -18.35 11.15 -7.35
C ALA A 251 -17.59 10.75 -6.06
N GLY A 252 -16.44 11.38 -5.84
CA GLY A 252 -15.60 11.08 -4.69
C GLY A 252 -16.16 11.60 -3.37
N VAL A 253 -15.71 10.98 -2.29
CA VAL A 253 -16.00 11.38 -0.92
C VAL A 253 -14.70 11.83 -0.26
N SER A 254 -14.73 12.91 0.53
CA SER A 254 -13.62 13.27 1.42
C SER A 254 -14.08 13.24 2.86
N VAL A 255 -13.34 12.53 3.71
CA VAL A 255 -13.59 12.46 5.16
C VAL A 255 -12.58 13.27 5.98
N ALA A 256 -11.59 13.88 5.31
CA ALA A 256 -10.53 14.68 5.91
C ALA A 256 -10.56 16.15 5.44
N GLY A 257 -11.66 16.57 4.80
CA GLY A 257 -11.84 17.89 4.22
C GLY A 257 -11.43 17.95 2.74
N ASP A 258 -12.10 18.81 1.98
CA ASP A 258 -11.85 18.94 0.55
C ASP A 258 -10.49 19.58 0.27
N ALA A 259 -9.66 18.85 -0.47
CA ALA A 259 -8.35 19.27 -0.93
C ALA A 259 -8.25 19.00 -2.43
N PRO A 260 -8.45 20.01 -3.30
CA PRO A 260 -8.27 19.82 -4.72
C PRO A 260 -6.85 19.31 -4.98
N PRO A 261 -6.67 18.14 -5.59
CA PRO A 261 -5.33 17.63 -5.85
C PRO A 261 -4.60 18.58 -6.81
N GLY A 262 -3.30 18.81 -6.56
CA GLY A 262 -2.46 19.58 -7.47
C GLY A 262 -2.49 18.99 -8.89
N THR A 263 -2.19 19.77 -9.93
CA THR A 263 -2.34 19.33 -11.33
C THR A 263 -1.04 18.96 -12.03
N ALA A 264 0.10 19.18 -11.38
CA ALA A 264 1.43 19.05 -11.99
C ALA A 264 1.94 17.60 -12.09
N SER A 265 1.46 16.70 -11.23
CA SER A 265 1.87 15.29 -11.16
C SER A 265 0.73 14.46 -10.60
N PRO A 266 0.67 13.15 -10.92
CA PRO A 266 -0.38 12.31 -10.39
C PRO A 266 -0.24 12.18 -8.88
N THR A 267 -1.37 12.22 -8.18
CA THR A 267 -1.42 11.83 -6.77
C THR A 267 -1.23 10.32 -6.65
N HIS A 268 -0.88 9.86 -5.45
CA HIS A 268 -0.83 8.43 -5.16
C HIS A 268 -2.18 7.75 -5.47
N GLY A 269 -3.30 8.36 -5.08
CA GLY A 269 -4.64 7.87 -5.40
C GLY A 269 -4.90 7.73 -6.90
N THR A 270 -4.47 8.70 -7.73
CA THR A 270 -4.57 8.58 -9.19
C THR A 270 -3.73 7.42 -9.74
N ALA A 271 -2.53 7.22 -9.20
CA ALA A 271 -1.68 6.10 -9.60
C ALA A 271 -2.28 4.74 -9.20
N MET A 272 -2.91 4.66 -8.03
CA MET A 272 -3.62 3.45 -7.59
C MET A 272 -4.86 3.19 -8.43
N PHE A 273 -5.64 4.23 -8.73
CA PHE A 273 -6.80 4.13 -9.60
C PHE A 273 -6.43 3.54 -10.97
N GLU A 274 -5.41 4.07 -11.65
CA GLU A 274 -5.02 3.53 -12.95
C GLU A 274 -4.43 2.12 -12.85
N THR A 275 -3.65 1.83 -11.81
CA THR A 275 -3.08 0.50 -11.59
C THR A 275 -4.17 -0.55 -11.33
N LEU A 276 -5.23 -0.17 -10.61
CA LEU A 276 -6.42 -0.99 -10.44
C LEU A 276 -7.09 -1.29 -11.79
N LEU A 277 -7.24 -0.30 -12.66
CA LEU A 277 -7.79 -0.53 -14.00
C LEU A 277 -6.90 -1.44 -14.86
N ARG A 278 -5.58 -1.45 -14.66
CA ARG A 278 -4.68 -2.44 -15.30
C ARG A 278 -4.98 -3.85 -14.84
N GLY A 279 -5.18 -4.05 -13.54
CA GLY A 279 -5.60 -5.33 -12.97
C GLY A 279 -6.94 -5.80 -13.55
N LEU A 280 -7.92 -4.88 -13.60
CA LEU A 280 -9.23 -5.14 -14.18
C LEU A 280 -9.15 -5.56 -15.66
N ALA A 281 -8.41 -4.80 -16.47
CA ALA A 281 -8.24 -5.09 -17.90
C ALA A 281 -7.61 -6.48 -18.16
N SER A 282 -6.79 -7.00 -17.23
CA SER A 282 -6.20 -8.33 -17.38
C SER A 282 -7.18 -9.50 -17.19
N THR A 283 -8.41 -9.21 -16.74
CA THR A 283 -9.48 -10.21 -16.56
C THR A 283 -10.55 -10.17 -17.64
N GLN A 284 -10.47 -9.23 -18.59
CA GLN A 284 -11.50 -8.98 -19.58
C GLN A 284 -11.01 -9.33 -20.99
N ASP A 285 -11.95 -9.74 -21.84
CA ASP A 285 -11.67 -9.89 -23.27
C ASP A 285 -11.27 -8.53 -23.85
N LYS A 286 -10.37 -8.57 -24.84
CA LYS A 286 -10.00 -7.37 -25.60
C LYS A 286 -11.29 -6.75 -26.18
N ASP A 287 -11.52 -5.47 -25.92
CA ASP A 287 -12.70 -4.69 -26.33
C ASP A 287 -13.98 -4.86 -25.49
N ALA A 288 -13.98 -5.67 -24.42
CA ALA A 288 -15.13 -5.78 -23.53
C ALA A 288 -15.34 -4.48 -22.71
N ALA A 289 -16.61 -4.07 -22.58
CA ALA A 289 -17.00 -3.01 -21.67
C ALA A 289 -17.12 -3.54 -20.23
N SER A 290 -16.74 -2.73 -19.25
CA SER A 290 -16.72 -3.13 -17.84
C SER A 290 -17.81 -2.43 -17.02
N SER A 291 -18.58 -3.21 -16.26
CA SER A 291 -19.56 -2.68 -15.32
C SER A 291 -18.94 -2.19 -14.00
N VAL A 292 -17.63 -2.38 -13.79
CA VAL A 292 -16.93 -1.91 -12.60
C VAL A 292 -16.88 -0.38 -12.57
N ARG A 293 -17.03 0.18 -11.36
CA ARG A 293 -16.77 1.60 -11.07
C ARG A 293 -15.91 1.74 -9.82
N VAL A 294 -15.16 2.84 -9.75
CA VAL A 294 -14.29 3.16 -8.61
C VAL A 294 -14.86 4.35 -7.87
N LEU A 295 -15.08 4.18 -6.57
CA LEU A 295 -15.42 5.26 -5.65
C LEU A 295 -14.13 5.74 -4.97
N PRO A 296 -13.59 6.91 -5.33
CA PRO A 296 -12.45 7.47 -4.64
C PRO A 296 -12.90 8.04 -3.28
N VAL A 297 -12.21 7.65 -2.21
CA VAL A 297 -12.44 8.15 -0.85
C VAL A 297 -11.14 8.75 -0.33
N ASP A 298 -11.11 10.08 -0.24
CA ASP A 298 -9.98 10.82 0.30
C ASP A 298 -10.02 10.82 1.83
N VAL A 299 -9.04 10.15 2.43
CA VAL A 299 -8.87 10.12 3.89
C VAL A 299 -7.76 11.06 4.38
N TYR A 300 -7.03 11.72 3.49
CA TYR A 300 -5.87 12.56 3.86
C TYR A 300 -6.15 14.06 3.75
N GLY A 301 -7.00 14.48 2.81
CA GLY A 301 -7.20 15.91 2.52
C GLY A 301 -5.87 16.60 2.22
N ASN A 302 -5.60 17.71 2.90
CA ASN A 302 -4.32 18.45 2.79
C ASN A 302 -3.25 18.01 3.81
N ALA A 303 -3.53 17.04 4.68
CA ALA A 303 -2.61 16.67 5.76
C ALA A 303 -1.50 15.73 5.29
N GLU A 304 -0.30 15.86 5.87
CA GLU A 304 0.83 14.95 5.63
C GLU A 304 0.60 13.52 6.15
N ASN A 305 -0.33 13.35 7.08
CA ASN A 305 -0.74 12.05 7.60
C ASN A 305 -2.25 12.03 7.77
N THR A 306 -2.85 10.85 7.65
CA THR A 306 -4.22 10.61 8.13
C THR A 306 -4.18 9.87 9.47
N SER A 307 -5.34 9.41 9.93
CA SER A 307 -5.50 8.64 11.16
C SER A 307 -6.30 7.38 10.95
N THR A 308 -6.12 6.36 11.78
CA THR A 308 -6.92 5.12 11.73
C THR A 308 -8.42 5.40 11.84
N PHE A 309 -8.82 6.44 12.60
CA PHE A 309 -10.20 6.92 12.65
C PHE A 309 -10.73 7.38 11.27
N ASN A 310 -9.96 8.20 10.55
CA ASN A 310 -10.35 8.68 9.21
C ASN A 310 -10.37 7.54 8.19
N VAL A 311 -9.43 6.60 8.28
CA VAL A 311 -9.44 5.39 7.44
C VAL A 311 -10.71 4.57 7.70
N ALA A 312 -11.06 4.35 8.97
CA ALA A 312 -12.28 3.64 9.35
C ALA A 312 -13.55 4.35 8.84
N LEU A 313 -13.63 5.67 8.99
CA LEU A 313 -14.74 6.48 8.45
C LEU A 313 -14.80 6.39 6.92
N GLY A 314 -13.67 6.47 6.22
CA GLY A 314 -13.60 6.31 4.77
C GLY A 314 -14.08 4.92 4.30
N ILE A 315 -13.75 3.86 5.05
CA ILE A 315 -14.29 2.52 4.79
C ILE A 315 -15.81 2.52 4.97
N VAL A 316 -16.34 3.10 6.05
CA VAL A 316 -17.80 3.19 6.28
C VAL A 316 -18.50 3.92 5.14
N GLU A 317 -17.95 5.05 4.66
CA GLU A 317 -18.50 5.76 3.50
C GLU A 317 -18.49 4.89 2.23
N ALA A 318 -17.43 4.12 1.99
CA ALA A 318 -17.38 3.18 0.87
C ALA A 318 -18.41 2.05 1.01
N LEU A 319 -18.58 1.49 2.20
CA LEU A 319 -19.58 0.46 2.48
C LEU A 319 -21.01 0.99 2.28
N ASN A 320 -21.32 2.19 2.77
CA ASN A 320 -22.62 2.85 2.59
C ASN A 320 -22.90 3.18 1.13
N ALA A 321 -21.86 3.50 0.37
CA ALA A 321 -21.93 3.63 -1.08
C ALA A 321 -21.94 2.29 -1.83
N GLY A 322 -22.04 1.14 -1.14
CA GLY A 322 -22.21 -0.18 -1.76
C GLY A 322 -20.94 -0.76 -2.39
N ALA A 323 -19.74 -0.37 -1.92
CA ALA A 323 -18.50 -1.00 -2.33
C ALA A 323 -18.48 -2.49 -1.93
N THR A 324 -18.10 -3.36 -2.87
CA THR A 324 -17.99 -4.82 -2.63
C THR A 324 -16.55 -5.33 -2.68
N VAL A 325 -15.63 -4.44 -3.05
CA VAL A 325 -14.17 -4.57 -2.94
C VAL A 325 -13.67 -3.24 -2.36
N ILE A 326 -12.77 -3.30 -1.38
CA ILE A 326 -12.15 -2.11 -0.77
C ILE A 326 -10.63 -2.25 -0.89
N ASN A 327 -10.04 -1.27 -1.57
CA ASN A 327 -8.60 -1.15 -1.75
C ASN A 327 -8.03 -0.19 -0.70
N LEU A 328 -7.06 -0.68 0.06
CA LEU A 328 -6.34 0.09 1.09
C LEU A 328 -4.85 0.10 0.73
N SER A 329 -4.45 1.00 -0.16
CA SER A 329 -3.05 1.21 -0.58
C SER A 329 -2.27 2.07 0.43
N LEU A 330 -2.49 1.78 1.71
CA LEU A 330 -1.92 2.45 2.87
C LEU A 330 -1.61 1.40 3.94
N ALA A 331 -0.67 1.71 4.82
CA ALA A 331 -0.32 0.85 5.93
C ALA A 331 0.22 1.69 7.09
N SER A 332 0.10 1.16 8.29
CA SER A 332 0.79 1.66 9.48
C SER A 332 0.99 0.51 10.47
N ALA A 333 1.92 0.67 11.40
CA ALA A 333 2.11 -0.31 12.47
C ALA A 333 1.02 -0.26 13.56
N GLY A 334 0.10 0.70 13.53
CA GLY A 334 -0.93 0.88 14.55
C GLY A 334 -2.09 -0.12 14.43
N ASP A 335 -2.27 -0.95 15.45
CA ASP A 335 -3.43 -1.84 15.59
C ASP A 335 -4.59 -1.06 16.24
N SER A 336 -5.62 -0.74 15.45
CA SER A 336 -6.77 0.05 15.92
C SER A 336 -8.02 -0.81 15.96
N GLN A 337 -8.60 -0.90 17.16
CA GLN A 337 -9.84 -1.64 17.40
C GLN A 337 -10.99 -1.09 16.56
N LEU A 338 -11.13 0.24 16.41
CA LEU A 338 -12.15 0.82 15.54
C LEU A 338 -12.00 0.34 14.10
N LEU A 339 -10.78 0.45 13.55
CA LEU A 339 -10.51 0.08 12.17
C LEU A 339 -10.79 -1.42 11.94
N HIS A 340 -10.38 -2.27 12.87
CA HIS A 340 -10.63 -3.71 12.80
C HIS A 340 -12.13 -4.03 12.87
N ASN A 341 -12.87 -3.41 13.79
CA ASN A 341 -14.33 -3.60 13.91
C ASN A 341 -15.07 -3.26 12.62
N VAL A 342 -14.69 -2.15 11.96
CA VAL A 342 -15.27 -1.75 10.67
C VAL A 342 -14.99 -2.78 9.57
N ILE A 343 -13.76 -3.29 9.52
CA ILE A 343 -13.36 -4.32 8.56
C ILE A 343 -14.11 -5.63 8.80
N ILE A 344 -14.20 -6.09 10.05
CA ILE A 344 -14.98 -7.28 10.43
C ILE A 344 -16.42 -7.14 9.94
N LYS A 345 -17.08 -6.01 10.25
CA LYS A 345 -18.48 -5.78 9.84
C LYS A 345 -18.65 -5.72 8.32
N GLY A 346 -17.71 -5.15 7.59
CA GLY A 346 -17.72 -5.18 6.13
C GLY A 346 -17.53 -6.59 5.57
N ALA A 347 -16.62 -7.37 6.15
CA ALA A 347 -16.31 -8.74 5.71
C ALA A 347 -17.49 -9.69 5.96
N GLU A 348 -18.16 -9.54 7.11
CA GLU A 348 -19.44 -10.23 7.42
C GLU A 348 -20.53 -9.95 6.38
N ARG A 349 -20.50 -8.77 5.72
CA ARG A 349 -21.41 -8.39 4.63
C ARG A 349 -20.91 -8.86 3.24
N GLY A 350 -19.83 -9.62 3.16
CA GLY A 350 -19.29 -10.17 1.92
C GLY A 350 -18.43 -9.20 1.10
N VAL A 351 -17.94 -8.12 1.71
CA VAL A 351 -16.99 -7.19 1.10
C VAL A 351 -15.58 -7.77 1.17
N LEU A 352 -14.85 -7.66 0.07
CA LEU A 352 -13.45 -8.08 0.00
C LEU A 352 -12.51 -6.90 0.31
N PHE A 353 -11.78 -6.99 1.40
CA PHE A 353 -10.73 -6.01 1.74
C PHE A 353 -9.38 -6.48 1.23
N ILE A 354 -8.64 -5.56 0.61
CA ILE A 354 -7.31 -5.83 0.06
C ILE A 354 -6.40 -4.68 0.46
N ALA A 355 -5.30 -4.98 1.15
CA ALA A 355 -4.43 -3.96 1.73
C ALA A 355 -2.95 -4.23 1.48
N ALA A 356 -2.19 -3.14 1.45
CA ALA A 356 -0.76 -3.14 1.22
C ALA A 356 0.02 -3.65 2.44
N ALA A 357 0.96 -4.58 2.23
CA ALA A 357 1.78 -5.14 3.31
C ALA A 357 2.78 -4.13 3.92
N GLY A 358 3.17 -3.10 3.17
CA GLY A 358 4.13 -2.06 3.58
C GLY A 358 5.47 -2.15 2.84
N ASN A 359 6.25 -1.07 2.93
CA ASN A 359 7.48 -0.87 2.15
C ASN A 359 8.71 -0.67 3.06
N GLU A 360 8.74 -1.37 4.19
CA GLU A 360 9.76 -1.28 5.24
C GLU A 360 10.28 -2.70 5.52
N PRO A 361 11.21 -3.28 4.73
CA PRO A 361 11.42 -4.72 4.57
C PRO A 361 11.52 -5.54 5.87
N THR A 362 10.36 -5.82 6.47
CA THR A 362 10.16 -6.32 7.83
C THR A 362 9.22 -7.51 7.82
N THR A 363 9.23 -8.25 8.92
CA THR A 363 8.28 -9.32 9.21
C THR A 363 7.22 -8.89 10.21
N LEU A 364 7.33 -7.69 10.78
CA LEU A 364 6.37 -7.17 11.74
C LEU A 364 5.01 -6.89 11.06
N PRO A 365 3.89 -7.15 11.76
CA PRO A 365 2.55 -6.82 11.28
C PRO A 365 2.40 -5.35 10.92
N ASN A 366 1.74 -5.09 9.78
CA ASN A 366 1.31 -3.78 9.36
C ASN A 366 -0.19 -3.80 9.07
N TYR A 367 -0.92 -2.84 9.61
CA TYR A 367 -2.37 -2.75 9.53
C TYR A 367 -2.82 -1.74 8.49
N PRO A 368 -3.93 -1.99 7.77
CA PRO A 368 -4.89 -3.08 8.00
C PRO A 368 -4.53 -4.45 7.38
N ALA A 369 -3.43 -4.56 6.63
CA ALA A 369 -3.08 -5.82 5.94
C ALA A 369 -2.94 -7.02 6.89
N ALA A 370 -2.47 -6.83 8.12
CA ALA A 370 -2.31 -7.91 9.07
C ALA A 370 -3.62 -8.38 9.75
N TYR A 371 -4.76 -7.74 9.48
CA TYR A 371 -6.04 -8.25 10.00
C TYR A 371 -6.46 -9.52 9.24
N PRO A 372 -6.94 -10.58 9.93
CA PRO A 372 -7.31 -11.85 9.30
C PRO A 372 -8.36 -11.77 8.19
N GLU A 373 -9.23 -10.75 8.23
CA GLU A 373 -10.31 -10.51 7.26
C GLU A 373 -9.83 -9.83 5.97
N VAL A 374 -8.56 -9.42 5.92
CA VAL A 374 -7.98 -8.63 4.83
C VAL A 374 -7.05 -9.50 4.00
N LEU A 375 -7.17 -9.43 2.67
CA LEU A 375 -6.21 -10.03 1.76
C LEU A 375 -4.94 -9.16 1.72
N ALA A 376 -3.87 -9.62 2.36
CA ALA A 376 -2.62 -8.90 2.47
C ALA A 376 -1.74 -9.07 1.21
N VAL A 377 -1.40 -7.96 0.55
CA VAL A 377 -0.67 -7.97 -0.72
C VAL A 377 0.73 -7.38 -0.55
N THR A 378 1.76 -8.18 -0.86
CA THR A 378 3.14 -7.74 -0.96
C THR A 378 3.59 -7.55 -2.42
N ALA A 379 4.73 -6.90 -2.61
CA ALA A 379 5.34 -6.63 -3.91
C ALA A 379 6.37 -7.70 -4.25
N GLY A 380 6.17 -8.40 -5.37
CA GLY A 380 7.07 -9.45 -5.81
C GLY A 380 6.70 -10.07 -7.15
N GLY A 381 7.49 -11.05 -7.58
CA GLY A 381 7.23 -11.80 -8.80
C GLY A 381 8.13 -13.02 -8.95
N LYS A 382 8.30 -13.48 -10.20
CA LYS A 382 9.07 -14.69 -10.54
C LYS A 382 10.51 -14.70 -9.99
N THR A 383 11.09 -13.52 -9.74
CA THR A 383 12.49 -13.34 -9.33
C THR A 383 12.68 -13.12 -7.83
N GLY A 384 11.61 -13.19 -7.04
CA GLY A 384 11.59 -12.93 -5.60
C GLY A 384 10.70 -11.74 -5.21
N LEU A 385 10.70 -11.43 -3.91
CA LEU A 385 10.09 -10.21 -3.38
C LEU A 385 10.91 -8.98 -3.75
N ALA A 386 10.25 -7.83 -3.88
CA ALA A 386 10.94 -6.56 -4.03
C ALA A 386 11.72 -6.23 -2.73
N SER A 387 12.87 -5.56 -2.87
CA SER A 387 13.78 -5.29 -1.73
C SER A 387 13.16 -4.43 -0.64
N TYR A 388 12.16 -3.61 -0.97
CA TYR A 388 11.42 -2.78 -0.02
C TYR A 388 10.23 -3.50 0.62
N ALA A 389 9.81 -4.66 0.11
CA ALA A 389 8.50 -5.23 0.44
C ALA A 389 8.50 -5.97 1.78
N ASN A 390 7.43 -5.77 2.57
CA ASN A 390 7.22 -6.51 3.80
C ASN A 390 6.90 -7.99 3.52
N ARG A 391 7.31 -8.87 4.43
CA ARG A 391 7.38 -10.33 4.20
C ARG A 391 7.07 -11.19 5.43
N GLY A 392 6.24 -10.68 6.34
CA GLY A 392 5.81 -11.44 7.53
C GLY A 392 4.77 -12.51 7.22
N ASP A 393 4.46 -13.34 8.22
CA ASP A 393 3.46 -14.43 8.11
C ASP A 393 2.03 -13.93 7.83
N PHE A 394 1.80 -12.62 8.00
CA PHE A 394 0.54 -11.96 7.67
C PHE A 394 0.33 -11.75 6.17
N VAL A 395 1.35 -11.95 5.32
CA VAL A 395 1.26 -11.73 3.87
C VAL A 395 0.60 -12.93 3.18
N ASP A 396 -0.45 -12.68 2.40
CA ASP A 396 -1.21 -13.71 1.72
C ASP A 396 -0.72 -13.97 0.29
N VAL A 397 -0.47 -12.90 -0.47
CA VAL A 397 -0.17 -12.97 -1.90
C VAL A 397 0.90 -11.97 -2.30
N ALA A 398 1.62 -12.27 -3.38
CA ALA A 398 2.55 -11.33 -4.01
C ALA A 398 2.09 -11.00 -5.43
N ALA A 399 2.14 -9.71 -5.77
CA ALA A 399 1.83 -9.23 -7.12
C ALA A 399 2.91 -8.23 -7.58
N PRO A 400 2.97 -7.89 -8.87
CA PRO A 400 3.96 -6.94 -9.38
C PRO A 400 3.99 -5.64 -8.57
N GLY A 401 5.18 -5.28 -8.10
CA GLY A 401 5.43 -4.10 -7.26
C GLY A 401 5.52 -2.79 -8.02
N SER A 402 5.44 -2.81 -9.35
CA SER A 402 5.57 -1.64 -10.20
C SER A 402 4.46 -1.57 -11.24
N SER A 403 4.07 -0.35 -11.58
CA SER A 403 3.05 -0.07 -12.59
C SER A 403 3.41 1.23 -13.31
N ILE A 404 3.05 1.31 -14.58
CA ILE A 404 3.21 2.53 -15.39
C ILE A 404 1.84 3.19 -15.50
N ILE A 405 1.69 4.45 -15.16
CA ILE A 405 0.42 5.18 -15.25
C ILE A 405 0.57 6.41 -16.13
N TYR A 406 -0.54 6.95 -16.63
CA TYR A 406 -0.54 8.06 -17.59
C TYR A 406 -1.28 9.28 -17.06
N PHE A 407 -0.56 10.38 -16.93
CA PHE A 407 -1.12 11.59 -16.36
C PHE A 407 -0.64 12.81 -17.14
N GLY A 408 -1.58 13.68 -17.55
CA GLY A 408 -1.25 14.95 -18.20
C GLY A 408 -0.37 14.82 -19.45
N GLY A 409 -0.56 13.75 -20.23
CA GLY A 409 0.24 13.53 -21.44
C GLY A 409 1.55 12.77 -21.23
N LYS A 410 1.87 12.36 -19.99
CA LYS A 410 3.17 11.78 -19.60
C LYS A 410 2.99 10.46 -18.86
N ALA A 411 3.96 9.57 -19.03
CA ALA A 411 4.03 8.32 -18.27
C ALA A 411 4.79 8.52 -16.94
N TYR A 412 4.29 7.88 -15.89
CA TYR A 412 4.87 7.86 -14.55
C TYR A 412 5.06 6.42 -14.10
N MET A 413 6.13 6.15 -13.35
CA MET A 413 6.33 4.86 -12.69
C MET A 413 5.88 4.99 -11.25
N VAL A 414 5.06 4.05 -10.81
CA VAL A 414 4.79 3.84 -9.39
C VAL A 414 5.42 2.52 -8.96
N SER A 415 6.05 2.52 -7.79
CA SER A 415 6.63 1.33 -7.18
C SER A 415 6.24 1.26 -5.71
N GLY A 416 5.87 0.07 -5.24
CA GLY A 416 5.45 -0.17 -3.85
C GLY A 416 4.40 -1.27 -3.76
N THR A 417 4.19 -1.79 -2.55
CA THR A 417 3.08 -2.72 -2.25
C THR A 417 1.72 -2.12 -2.54
N SER A 418 1.60 -0.80 -2.55
CA SER A 418 0.41 -0.06 -3.00
C SER A 418 0.04 -0.42 -4.45
N ALA A 419 1.02 -0.44 -5.38
CA ALA A 419 0.76 -0.80 -6.77
C ALA A 419 0.31 -2.26 -6.91
N SER A 420 0.92 -3.16 -6.15
CA SER A 420 0.50 -4.57 -6.06
C SER A 420 -0.94 -4.70 -5.56
N THR A 421 -1.29 -3.98 -4.49
CA THR A 421 -2.61 -3.96 -3.88
C THR A 421 -3.68 -3.48 -4.86
N ALA A 422 -3.42 -2.35 -5.54
CA ALA A 422 -4.31 -1.82 -6.55
C ALA A 422 -4.52 -2.81 -7.70
N PHE A 423 -3.44 -3.42 -8.20
CA PHE A 423 -3.52 -4.42 -9.27
C PHE A 423 -4.37 -5.63 -8.85
N VAL A 424 -4.18 -6.15 -7.64
CA VAL A 424 -4.97 -7.26 -7.09
C VAL A 424 -6.44 -6.86 -6.87
N SER A 425 -6.72 -5.63 -6.44
CA SER A 425 -8.08 -5.09 -6.37
C SER A 425 -8.76 -5.05 -7.73
N GLY A 426 -8.03 -4.71 -8.79
CA GLY A 426 -8.49 -4.78 -10.17
C GLY A 426 -8.85 -6.21 -10.60
N LEU A 427 -7.95 -7.17 -10.34
CA LEU A 427 -8.18 -8.59 -10.60
C LEU A 427 -9.43 -9.09 -9.88
N ALA A 428 -9.55 -8.77 -8.58
CA ALA A 428 -10.66 -9.18 -7.75
C ALA A 428 -11.99 -8.62 -8.27
N ALA A 429 -12.04 -7.32 -8.59
CA ALA A 429 -13.21 -6.67 -9.17
C ALA A 429 -13.61 -7.31 -10.51
N GLY A 430 -12.64 -7.58 -11.37
CA GLY A 430 -12.86 -8.26 -12.64
C GLY A 430 -13.43 -9.67 -12.49
N MET A 431 -12.86 -10.49 -11.60
CA MET A 431 -13.36 -11.84 -11.29
C MET A 431 -14.78 -11.80 -10.73
N LYS A 432 -15.07 -10.91 -9.76
CA LYS A 432 -16.42 -10.76 -9.20
C LYS A 432 -17.42 -10.30 -10.27
N SER A 433 -17.03 -9.36 -11.12
CA SER A 433 -17.89 -8.82 -12.18
C SER A 433 -18.23 -9.85 -13.25
N SER A 434 -17.30 -10.75 -13.62
CA SER A 434 -17.51 -11.73 -14.69
C SER A 434 -18.19 -13.01 -14.22
N THR A 435 -18.00 -13.41 -12.96
CA THR A 435 -18.48 -14.69 -12.43
C THR A 435 -19.59 -14.59 -11.40
N GLY A 436 -19.82 -13.41 -10.80
CA GLY A 436 -20.69 -13.27 -9.64
C GLY A 436 -20.17 -13.96 -8.37
N ALA A 437 -18.88 -14.34 -8.34
CA ALA A 437 -18.29 -15.07 -7.23
C ALA A 437 -18.30 -14.26 -5.91
N SER A 438 -18.44 -14.99 -4.80
CA SER A 438 -18.32 -14.41 -3.45
C SER A 438 -16.91 -13.91 -3.18
N ALA A 439 -16.76 -13.01 -2.19
CA ALA A 439 -15.44 -12.54 -1.76
C ALA A 439 -14.51 -13.72 -1.38
N ALA A 440 -15.01 -14.71 -0.64
CA ALA A 440 -14.23 -15.87 -0.23
C ALA A 440 -13.72 -16.72 -1.42
N ALA A 441 -14.56 -16.91 -2.45
CA ALA A 441 -14.17 -17.65 -3.66
C ALA A 441 -13.09 -16.90 -4.44
N VAL A 442 -13.22 -15.58 -4.57
CA VAL A 442 -12.21 -14.73 -5.24
C VAL A 442 -10.90 -14.70 -4.44
N THR A 443 -10.96 -14.54 -3.12
CA THR A 443 -9.78 -14.62 -2.24
C THR A 443 -9.05 -15.95 -2.40
N SER A 444 -9.78 -17.06 -2.37
CA SER A 444 -9.20 -18.40 -2.55
C SER A 444 -8.52 -18.49 -3.91
N LYS A 445 -9.17 -17.99 -4.97
CA LYS A 445 -8.61 -18.04 -6.32
C LYS A 445 -7.34 -17.18 -6.45
N LEU A 446 -7.32 -16.00 -5.84
CA LEU A 446 -6.15 -15.13 -5.84
C LEU A 446 -4.98 -15.79 -5.09
N LYS A 447 -5.22 -16.42 -3.94
CA LYS A 447 -4.20 -17.17 -3.19
C LYS A 447 -3.61 -18.35 -3.97
N GLU A 448 -4.40 -19.00 -4.83
CA GLU A 448 -3.89 -20.06 -5.71
C GLU A 448 -2.96 -19.54 -6.80
N VAL A 449 -3.25 -18.38 -7.39
CA VAL A 449 -2.56 -17.89 -8.59
C VAL A 449 -1.46 -16.87 -8.31
N LEU A 450 -1.52 -16.17 -7.18
CA LEU A 450 -0.57 -15.14 -6.75
C LEU A 450 0.28 -15.64 -5.58
N LEU A 451 1.19 -16.56 -5.87
CA LEU A 451 2.04 -17.17 -4.85
C LEU A 451 3.08 -16.17 -4.31
N VAL A 452 3.29 -16.18 -2.99
CA VAL A 452 4.40 -15.47 -2.36
C VAL A 452 5.71 -16.22 -2.68
N PRO A 453 6.70 -15.58 -3.33
CA PRO A 453 7.99 -16.21 -3.58
C PRO A 453 8.64 -16.60 -2.25
N LYS A 454 9.02 -17.86 -2.11
CA LYS A 454 9.77 -18.33 -0.93
C LYS A 454 11.12 -17.62 -0.91
N THR A 455 11.41 -16.88 0.17
CA THR A 455 12.78 -16.48 0.47
C THR A 455 13.54 -17.76 0.79
N ASN A 456 14.52 -18.13 -0.02
CA ASN A 456 15.39 -19.26 0.31
C ASN A 456 15.96 -19.01 1.71
N GLY A 457 15.60 -19.91 2.64
CA GLY A 457 16.05 -19.82 4.01
C GLY A 457 17.57 -19.91 4.09
N ASN A 458 18.14 -19.05 4.93
CA ASN A 458 19.17 -19.39 5.89
C ASN A 458 19.04 -18.44 7.08
#